data_AF-A0A5T1JPQ5-F1
#
_entry.id   AF-A0A5T1JPQ5-F1
#
_cell.length_a   1.000
_cell.length_b   1.000
_cell.length_c   1.000
_cell.angle_alpha   90.00
_cell.angle_beta   90.00
_cell.angle_gamma   90.00
#
_symmetry.space_group_name_H-M   'P 1'
#
loop_
_entity.id
_entity.type
_entity.pdbx_description
1 polymer ?
#
loop_
_entity_poly.entity_id
_entity_poly.type
_entity_poly.pdbx_seq_one_letter_code
_entity_poly.pdbx_strand_id
1 'polypeptide(L)'
;EEYEKQNNFKYDFIIRVRPDYVIEKNDIKIEDLHLLELNDIYDARYFCGLDGSLQIGRRNAMEIYMKTWAYAKENKENPYFNTFLKNFPQTCMSPGNGFLSHYFLSQWVDFLKLRVVKMNIKFSYLNNFLFDNISFPDVKNELNKDIWHIKKNKIFNEVQIGKIIDFFDLIAKKYKIISKNHSNLAKTKIQNHLAYKLGQAIIDNSKSIWGYIKMPFVLFYIRYKHQKEQLDYIQRRKINPELVLPPLEDCSDYEEALKIKNYFSYKLGEAFIKASKNWYKGGYIKFIFKDVPRLKRKLD
;
A
#
# COMPACT_ATOMS: atom_id res chain seq x y z
N GLU A 1 -3.20 27.77 -8.51
CA GLU A 1 -3.08 29.12 -7.92
C GLU A 1 -1.64 29.62 -7.83
N GLU A 2 -0.73 29.01 -7.06
CA GLU A 2 0.67 29.49 -6.99
C GLU A 2 1.35 29.51 -8.36
N TYR A 3 1.19 28.44 -9.14
CA TYR A 3 1.72 28.35 -10.50
C TYR A 3 1.14 29.42 -11.45
N GLU A 4 -0.18 29.65 -11.40
CA GLU A 4 -0.86 30.71 -12.16
C GLU A 4 -0.29 32.10 -11.82
N LYS A 5 -0.09 32.38 -10.53
CA LYS A 5 0.51 33.64 -10.04
C LYS A 5 1.96 33.81 -10.50
N GLN A 6 2.78 32.76 -10.38
CA GLN A 6 4.18 32.78 -10.78
C GLN A 6 4.37 33.05 -12.28
N ASN A 7 3.41 32.61 -13.11
CA ASN A 7 3.50 32.70 -14.57
C ASN A 7 2.54 33.75 -15.18
N ASN A 8 1.86 34.54 -14.35
CA ASN A 8 0.95 35.63 -14.74
C ASN A 8 -0.12 35.24 -15.78
N PHE A 9 -0.76 34.08 -15.58
CA PHE A 9 -1.92 33.67 -16.37
C PHE A 9 -2.97 32.96 -15.49
N LYS A 10 -4.19 32.77 -16.00
CA LYS A 10 -5.20 31.91 -15.37
C LYS A 10 -5.62 30.84 -16.34
N TYR A 11 -5.91 29.65 -15.82
CA TYR A 11 -6.55 28.62 -16.63
C TYR A 11 -8.03 28.97 -16.86
N ASP A 12 -8.56 28.64 -18.03
CA ASP A 12 -10.00 28.76 -18.31
C ASP A 12 -10.80 27.63 -17.65
N PHE A 13 -10.20 26.44 -17.59
CA PHE A 13 -10.78 25.23 -17.04
C PHE A 13 -9.85 24.58 -16.02
N ILE A 14 -10.44 23.94 -15.01
CA ILE A 14 -9.71 23.15 -14.03
C ILE A 14 -10.25 21.73 -14.05
N ILE A 15 -9.31 20.78 -14.08
CA ILE A 15 -9.56 19.35 -13.91
C ILE A 15 -8.99 18.95 -12.55
N ARG A 16 -9.87 18.45 -11.68
CA ARG A 16 -9.50 17.84 -10.40
C ARG A 16 -9.74 16.35 -10.50
N VAL A 17 -8.67 15.57 -10.35
CA VAL A 17 -8.74 14.10 -10.36
C VAL A 17 -8.09 13.56 -9.09
N ARG A 18 -8.71 12.55 -8.49
CA ARG A 18 -8.10 11.79 -7.40
C ARG A 18 -6.94 10.94 -7.91
N PRO A 19 -5.85 10.78 -7.14
CA PRO A 19 -4.69 10.01 -7.57
C PRO A 19 -4.96 8.50 -7.67
N ASP A 20 -5.99 8.00 -6.98
CA ASP A 20 -6.41 6.59 -7.01
C ASP A 20 -7.43 6.28 -8.11
N TYR A 21 -7.59 7.17 -9.09
CA TYR A 21 -8.61 7.11 -10.12
C TYR A 21 -8.00 6.87 -11.51
N VAL A 22 -8.53 5.89 -12.24
CA VAL A 22 -8.10 5.53 -13.60
C VAL A 22 -9.21 5.82 -14.59
N ILE A 23 -8.92 6.61 -15.62
CA ILE A 23 -9.84 6.84 -16.72
C ILE A 23 -9.74 5.64 -17.69
N GLU A 24 -10.80 4.86 -17.79
CA GLU A 24 -10.87 3.68 -18.67
C GLU A 24 -11.30 4.07 -20.10
N LYS A 25 -12.23 5.02 -20.19
CA LYS A 25 -12.73 5.55 -21.46
C LYS A 25 -13.09 7.01 -21.28
N ASN A 26 -12.56 7.87 -22.14
CA ASN A 26 -12.90 9.28 -22.19
C ASN A 26 -13.54 9.61 -23.54
N ASP A 27 -14.82 9.97 -23.51
CA ASP A 27 -15.53 10.45 -24.70
C ASP A 27 -15.61 11.99 -24.73
N ILE A 28 -15.06 12.69 -23.73
CA ILE A 28 -15.07 14.16 -23.63
C ILE A 28 -13.88 14.75 -24.40
N LYS A 29 -14.19 15.71 -25.27
CA LYS A 29 -13.22 16.53 -26.00
C LYS A 29 -13.08 17.91 -25.36
N ILE A 30 -12.07 18.66 -25.79
CA ILE A 30 -11.84 20.01 -25.27
C ILE A 30 -12.97 20.97 -25.66
N GLU A 31 -13.58 20.77 -26.83
CA GLU A 31 -14.71 21.57 -27.32
C GLU A 31 -15.94 21.44 -26.41
N ASP A 32 -16.14 20.26 -25.82
CA ASP A 32 -17.25 20.00 -24.91
C ASP A 32 -17.13 20.84 -23.62
N LEU A 33 -15.91 21.19 -23.20
CA LEU A 33 -15.70 22.06 -22.03
C LEU A 33 -16.25 23.47 -22.27
N HIS A 34 -16.25 23.94 -23.51
CA HIS A 34 -16.79 25.25 -23.85
C HIS A 34 -18.33 25.31 -23.75
N LEU A 35 -19.01 24.15 -23.73
CA LEU A 35 -20.45 24.06 -23.52
C LEU A 35 -20.87 24.26 -22.06
N LEU A 36 -19.92 24.18 -21.12
CA LEU A 36 -20.20 24.44 -19.70
C LEU A 36 -20.59 25.91 -19.50
N GLU A 37 -21.70 26.15 -18.82
CA GLU A 37 -22.06 27.47 -18.31
C GLU A 37 -21.12 27.91 -17.17
N LEU A 38 -21.24 29.17 -16.73
CA LEU A 38 -20.34 29.77 -15.73
C LEU A 38 -20.29 29.02 -14.40
N ASN A 39 -21.37 28.34 -14.02
CA ASN A 39 -21.50 27.59 -12.76
C ASN A 39 -21.61 26.08 -12.97
N ASP A 40 -21.37 25.60 -14.20
CA ASP A 40 -21.41 24.18 -14.49
C ASP A 40 -20.12 23.50 -14.06
N ILE A 41 -20.28 22.32 -13.47
CA ILE A 41 -19.19 21.37 -13.27
C ILE A 41 -19.63 20.00 -13.78
N TYR A 42 -18.74 19.30 -14.48
CA TYR A 42 -18.83 17.87 -14.66
C TYR A 42 -18.43 17.17 -13.38
N ASP A 43 -19.27 16.25 -12.92
CA ASP A 43 -18.95 15.28 -11.86
C ASP A 43 -19.76 14.01 -12.11
N ALA A 44 -19.30 12.89 -11.56
CA ALA A 44 -20.10 11.68 -11.54
C ALA A 44 -21.15 11.77 -10.41
N ARG A 45 -22.41 11.50 -10.76
CA ARG A 45 -23.51 11.42 -9.79
C ARG A 45 -24.07 10.01 -9.77
N TYR A 46 -24.06 9.40 -8.59
CA TYR A 46 -24.59 8.08 -8.31
C TYR A 46 -25.86 8.18 -7.45
N PHE A 47 -26.47 7.04 -7.16
CA PHE A 47 -27.63 6.97 -6.27
C PHE A 47 -27.34 7.55 -4.87
N CYS A 48 -26.10 7.44 -4.39
CA CYS A 48 -25.68 8.00 -3.11
C CYS A 48 -25.25 9.49 -3.16
N GLY A 49 -25.26 10.13 -4.33
CA GLY A 49 -24.87 11.53 -4.53
C GLY A 49 -23.64 11.70 -5.42
N LEU A 50 -22.91 12.82 -5.26
CA LEU A 50 -21.72 13.17 -6.04
C LEU A 50 -20.51 12.34 -5.63
N ASP A 51 -19.85 11.72 -6.61
CA ASP A 51 -18.68 10.85 -6.43
C ASP A 51 -17.49 11.60 -5.83
N GLY A 52 -17.23 12.83 -6.28
CA GLY A 52 -16.17 13.66 -5.72
C GLY A 52 -14.75 13.25 -6.16
N SER A 53 -14.60 12.31 -7.10
CA SER A 53 -13.29 11.81 -7.56
C SER A 53 -12.76 12.42 -8.86
N LEU A 54 -13.63 12.84 -9.77
CA LEU A 54 -13.25 13.57 -10.98
C LEU A 54 -14.23 14.73 -11.19
N GLN A 55 -13.71 15.96 -11.14
CA GLN A 55 -14.47 17.17 -11.42
C GLN A 55 -13.78 18.00 -12.49
N ILE A 56 -14.56 18.50 -13.44
CA ILE A 56 -14.08 19.36 -14.51
C ILE A 56 -15.02 20.55 -14.59
N GLY A 57 -14.49 21.76 -14.64
CA GLY A 57 -15.33 22.94 -14.75
C GLY A 57 -14.54 24.17 -15.15
N ARG A 58 -15.24 25.26 -15.41
CA ARG A 58 -14.61 26.57 -15.56
C ARG A 58 -13.88 26.95 -14.28
N ARG A 59 -12.80 27.72 -14.41
CA ARG A 59 -11.91 28.09 -13.30
C ARG A 59 -12.63 28.75 -12.12
N ASN A 60 -13.66 29.55 -12.37
CA ASN A 60 -14.49 30.21 -11.35
C ASN A 60 -15.36 29.18 -10.59
N ALA A 61 -16.09 28.32 -11.29
CA ALA A 61 -16.92 27.27 -10.69
C ALA A 61 -16.07 26.30 -9.86
N MET A 62 -14.93 25.89 -10.40
CA MET A 62 -14.01 24.98 -9.72
C MET A 62 -13.34 25.62 -8.51
N GLU A 63 -13.12 26.93 -8.49
CA GLU A 63 -12.63 27.63 -7.29
C GLU A 63 -13.63 27.50 -6.13
N ILE A 64 -14.91 27.72 -6.43
CA ILE A 64 -15.99 27.63 -5.46
C ILE A 64 -16.11 26.18 -4.96
N TYR A 65 -16.12 25.21 -5.88
CA TYR A 65 -16.16 23.79 -5.55
C TYR A 65 -15.00 23.36 -4.65
N MET A 66 -13.75 23.71 -5.00
CA MET A 66 -12.55 23.30 -4.27
C MET A 66 -12.46 23.93 -2.87
N LYS A 67 -13.05 25.12 -2.66
CA LYS A 67 -13.16 25.75 -1.33
C LYS A 67 -14.12 25.04 -0.38
N THR A 68 -14.93 24.08 -0.85
CA THR A 68 -15.87 23.29 -0.02
C THR A 68 -15.23 22.75 1.26
N TRP A 69 -14.04 22.14 1.17
CA TRP A 69 -13.38 21.58 2.35
C TRP A 69 -12.81 22.65 3.28
N ALA A 70 -12.39 23.80 2.75
CA ALA A 70 -11.99 24.94 3.56
C ALA A 70 -13.21 25.50 4.32
N TYR A 71 -14.33 25.69 3.63
CA TYR A 71 -15.57 26.13 4.26
C TYR A 71 -16.06 25.16 5.34
N ALA A 72 -16.07 23.86 5.07
CA ALA A 72 -16.44 22.86 6.06
C ALA A 72 -15.52 22.89 7.29
N LYS A 73 -14.22 23.09 7.08
CA LYS A 73 -13.22 23.18 8.15
C LYS A 73 -13.33 24.47 8.97
N GLU A 74 -13.61 25.60 8.34
CA GLU A 74 -13.70 26.91 8.99
C GLU A 74 -15.05 27.09 9.69
N ASN A 75 -16.11 26.43 9.20
CA ASN A 75 -17.48 26.57 9.69
C ASN A 75 -17.95 25.32 10.46
N LYS A 76 -17.09 24.73 11.29
CA LYS A 76 -17.40 23.52 12.07
C LYS A 76 -18.61 23.68 12.99
N GLU A 77 -18.89 24.89 13.43
CA GLU A 77 -20.03 25.21 14.29
C GLU A 77 -21.35 25.36 13.52
N ASN A 78 -21.30 25.57 12.20
CA ASN A 78 -22.50 25.68 11.37
C ASN A 78 -23.30 24.37 11.46
N PRO A 79 -24.60 24.39 11.81
CA PRO A 79 -25.40 23.16 11.98
C PRO A 79 -25.33 22.20 10.79
N TYR A 80 -25.21 22.75 9.58
CA TYR A 80 -25.05 21.98 8.35
C TYR A 80 -23.79 21.10 8.41
N PHE A 81 -22.63 21.65 8.80
CA PHE A 81 -21.37 20.90 8.91
C PHE A 81 -21.18 20.21 10.27
N ASN A 82 -21.64 20.80 11.36
CA ASN A 82 -21.40 20.39 12.75
C ASN A 82 -21.89 18.96 13.00
N THR A 83 -23.16 18.67 12.66
CA THR A 83 -23.74 17.33 12.88
C THR A 83 -22.96 16.24 12.17
N PHE A 84 -22.43 16.51 10.97
CA PHE A 84 -21.67 15.53 10.22
C PHE A 84 -20.25 15.37 10.75
N LEU A 85 -19.54 16.48 10.95
CA LEU A 85 -18.16 16.48 11.42
C LEU A 85 -18.03 15.95 12.85
N LYS A 86 -19.05 16.12 13.69
CA LYS A 86 -19.11 15.56 15.05
C LYS A 86 -19.30 14.05 15.07
N ASN A 87 -20.15 13.52 14.18
CA ASN A 87 -20.46 12.09 14.13
C ASN A 87 -19.45 11.28 13.28
N PHE A 88 -18.79 11.94 12.32
CA PHE A 88 -17.79 11.32 11.44
C PHE A 88 -16.49 12.16 11.37
N PRO A 89 -15.81 12.37 12.52
CA PRO A 89 -14.68 13.30 12.62
C PRO A 89 -13.43 12.84 11.85
N GLN A 90 -13.29 11.53 11.59
CA GLN A 90 -12.15 10.97 10.88
C GLN A 90 -12.57 9.74 10.06
N THR A 91 -12.06 9.68 8.83
CA THR A 91 -12.02 8.44 8.05
C THR A 91 -10.61 8.26 7.49
N CYS A 92 -10.29 7.04 7.05
CA CYS A 92 -9.03 6.76 6.34
C CYS A 92 -8.84 7.60 5.07
N MET A 93 -9.88 8.30 4.59
CA MET A 93 -9.86 9.14 3.39
C MET A 93 -9.70 10.65 3.68
N SER A 94 -9.80 11.09 4.94
CA SER A 94 -9.65 12.51 5.32
C SER A 94 -9.22 12.67 6.79
N PRO A 95 -7.92 12.60 7.09
CA PRO A 95 -7.42 12.80 8.44
C PRO A 95 -7.58 14.28 8.83
N GLY A 96 -8.46 14.57 9.81
CA GLY A 96 -8.53 15.87 10.49
C GLY A 96 -9.52 16.91 9.93
N ASN A 97 -10.16 16.65 8.78
CA ASN A 97 -11.16 17.56 8.18
C ASN A 97 -12.57 16.97 8.12
N GLY A 98 -12.78 15.76 8.64
CA GLY A 98 -14.02 14.99 8.50
C GLY A 98 -14.29 14.55 7.07
N PHE A 99 -15.32 13.73 6.91
CA PHE A 99 -15.85 13.31 5.60
C PHE A 99 -17.00 14.26 5.21
N LEU A 100 -17.31 14.39 3.93
CA LEU A 100 -18.64 14.85 3.50
C LEU A 100 -19.22 13.68 2.74
N SER A 101 -20.36 13.16 3.19
CA SER A 101 -21.00 12.07 2.45
C SER A 101 -21.33 12.52 1.03
N HIS A 102 -21.34 11.59 0.06
CA HIS A 102 -21.72 11.88 -1.33
C HIS A 102 -23.06 12.64 -1.40
N TYR A 103 -24.01 12.29 -0.55
CA TYR A 103 -25.31 12.96 -0.43
C TYR A 103 -25.16 14.42 0.03
N PHE A 104 -24.40 14.63 1.10
CA PHE A 104 -24.21 15.96 1.66
C PHE A 104 -23.40 16.88 0.73
N LEU A 105 -22.36 16.33 0.09
CA LEU A 105 -21.61 17.03 -0.94
C LEU A 105 -22.54 17.48 -2.07
N SER A 106 -23.51 16.65 -2.47
CA SER A 106 -24.51 17.01 -3.48
C SER A 106 -25.31 18.24 -3.05
N GLN A 107 -25.91 18.19 -1.85
CA GLN A 107 -26.69 19.31 -1.32
C GLN A 107 -25.86 20.58 -1.15
N TRP A 108 -24.59 20.44 -0.75
CA TRP A 108 -23.69 21.57 -0.58
C TRP A 108 -23.32 22.23 -1.91
N VAL A 109 -23.03 21.43 -2.94
CA VAL A 109 -22.77 21.92 -4.30
C VAL A 109 -23.99 22.65 -4.85
N ASP A 110 -25.19 22.12 -4.62
CA ASP A 110 -26.45 22.78 -4.99
C ASP A 110 -26.64 24.12 -4.23
N PHE A 111 -26.30 24.17 -2.93
CA PHE A 111 -26.30 25.40 -2.12
C PHE A 111 -25.32 26.46 -2.65
N LEU A 112 -24.15 26.03 -3.12
CA LEU A 112 -23.17 26.88 -3.79
C LEU A 112 -23.61 27.33 -5.20
N LYS A 113 -24.81 26.94 -5.63
CA LYS A 113 -25.38 27.23 -6.96
C LYS A 113 -24.53 26.70 -8.10
N LEU A 114 -23.79 25.62 -7.86
CA LEU A 114 -23.07 24.89 -8.88
C LEU A 114 -24.01 23.85 -9.51
N ARG A 115 -24.13 23.86 -10.83
CA ARG A 115 -24.95 22.90 -11.56
C ARG A 115 -24.08 21.73 -11.99
N VAL A 116 -24.43 20.53 -11.53
CA VAL A 116 -23.68 19.32 -11.90
C VAL A 116 -24.23 18.75 -13.20
N VAL A 117 -23.39 18.73 -14.22
CA VAL A 117 -23.67 18.14 -15.53
C VAL A 117 -23.10 16.73 -15.56
N LYS A 118 -23.86 15.80 -16.15
CA LYS A 118 -23.41 14.40 -16.27
C LYS A 118 -22.17 14.33 -17.15
N MET A 119 -21.12 13.71 -16.61
CA MET A 119 -19.88 13.45 -17.32
C MET A 119 -19.94 12.07 -17.99
N ASN A 120 -19.66 12.00 -19.29
CA ASN A 120 -19.60 10.72 -20.02
C ASN A 120 -18.18 10.15 -20.04
N ILE A 121 -17.64 9.88 -18.85
CA ILE A 121 -16.32 9.26 -18.65
C ILE A 121 -16.52 7.94 -17.90
N LYS A 122 -15.92 6.87 -18.41
CA LYS A 122 -15.84 5.59 -17.71
C LYS A 122 -14.52 5.55 -16.93
N PHE A 123 -14.59 5.17 -15.67
CA PHE A 123 -13.44 5.13 -14.78
C PHE A 123 -13.50 3.94 -13.83
N SER A 124 -12.35 3.62 -13.24
CA SER A 124 -12.22 2.68 -12.14
C SER A 124 -11.24 3.19 -11.09
N TYR A 125 -11.26 2.55 -9.93
CA TYR A 125 -10.35 2.86 -8.83
C TYR A 125 -9.13 1.92 -8.90
N LEU A 126 -7.92 2.46 -8.70
CA LEU A 126 -6.68 1.68 -8.59
C LEU A 126 -6.79 0.62 -7.48
N ASN A 127 -7.62 0.86 -6.47
CA ASN A 127 -7.82 -0.08 -5.38
C ASN A 127 -8.50 -1.40 -5.81
N ASN A 128 -9.07 -1.52 -7.01
CA ASN A 128 -9.58 -2.81 -7.49
C ASN A 128 -8.50 -3.91 -7.43
N PHE A 129 -7.24 -3.57 -7.75
CA PHE A 129 -6.11 -4.51 -7.63
C PHE A 129 -5.79 -4.92 -6.18
N LEU A 130 -6.15 -4.11 -5.18
CA LEU A 130 -6.00 -4.47 -3.77
C LEU A 130 -7.03 -5.52 -3.34
N PHE A 131 -8.21 -5.57 -4.00
CA PHE A 131 -9.26 -6.54 -3.71
C PHE A 131 -9.00 -7.91 -4.35
N ASP A 132 -8.27 -7.97 -5.47
CA ASP A 132 -7.99 -9.21 -6.21
C ASP A 132 -7.14 -10.22 -5.44
N ASN A 133 -6.41 -9.78 -4.42
CA ASN A 133 -5.55 -10.62 -3.58
C ASN A 133 -5.82 -10.47 -2.08
N ILE A 134 -7.07 -10.18 -1.70
CA ILE A 134 -7.42 -10.16 -0.28
C ILE A 134 -7.23 -11.55 0.29
N SER A 135 -6.33 -11.58 1.26
CA SER A 135 -6.06 -12.74 2.08
C SER A 135 -6.49 -12.46 3.50
N PHE A 136 -7.05 -13.47 4.14
CA PHE A 136 -7.44 -13.39 5.53
C PHE A 136 -6.39 -14.13 6.37
N PRO A 137 -5.91 -13.57 7.49
CA PRO A 137 -4.99 -14.29 8.37
C PRO A 137 -5.69 -15.53 8.93
N ASP A 138 -4.94 -16.61 9.15
CA ASP A 138 -5.45 -17.73 9.94
C ASP A 138 -5.58 -17.30 11.40
N VAL A 139 -6.83 -17.11 11.84
CA VAL A 139 -7.21 -16.70 13.19
C VAL A 139 -7.84 -17.84 13.98
N LYS A 140 -7.79 -19.09 13.49
CA LYS A 140 -8.54 -20.19 14.10
C LYS A 140 -8.16 -20.41 15.58
N ASN A 141 -6.88 -20.29 15.89
CA ASN A 141 -6.38 -20.47 17.26
C ASN A 141 -6.81 -19.33 18.18
N GLU A 142 -6.68 -18.09 17.72
CA GLU A 142 -7.09 -16.88 18.43
C GLU A 142 -8.62 -16.89 18.65
N LEU A 143 -9.40 -17.21 17.62
CA LEU A 143 -10.86 -17.34 17.71
C LEU A 143 -11.26 -18.40 18.75
N ASN A 144 -10.61 -19.57 18.77
CA ASN A 144 -10.90 -20.61 19.76
C ASN A 144 -10.63 -20.13 21.20
N LYS A 145 -9.56 -19.36 21.41
CA LYS A 145 -9.27 -18.75 22.72
C LYS A 145 -10.35 -17.75 23.11
N ASP A 146 -10.75 -16.89 22.18
CA ASP A 146 -11.79 -15.89 22.41
C ASP A 146 -13.14 -16.55 22.72
N ILE A 147 -13.54 -17.57 21.95
CA ILE A 147 -14.76 -18.34 22.21
C ILE A 147 -14.69 -19.03 23.58
N TRP A 148 -13.55 -19.60 23.96
CA TRP A 148 -13.37 -20.18 25.30
C TRP A 148 -13.56 -19.13 26.40
N HIS A 149 -12.97 -17.94 26.25
CA HIS A 149 -13.14 -16.84 27.20
C HIS A 149 -14.59 -16.35 27.29
N ILE A 150 -15.27 -16.22 26.15
CA ILE A 150 -16.69 -15.85 26.06
C ILE A 150 -17.56 -16.87 26.79
N LYS A 151 -17.34 -18.17 26.55
CA LYS A 151 -18.07 -19.27 27.21
C LYS A 151 -17.81 -19.29 28.71
N LYS A 152 -16.54 -19.22 29.12
CA LYS A 152 -16.12 -19.24 30.54
C LYS A 152 -16.77 -18.10 31.33
N ASN A 153 -16.80 -16.89 30.74
CA ASN A 153 -17.33 -15.70 31.39
C ASN A 153 -18.83 -15.47 31.11
N LYS A 154 -19.50 -16.39 30.40
CA LYS A 154 -20.92 -16.31 30.01
C LYS A 154 -21.31 -14.97 29.38
N ILE A 155 -20.41 -14.40 28.57
CA ILE A 155 -20.62 -13.08 27.94
C ILE A 155 -21.76 -13.16 26.91
N PHE A 156 -21.84 -14.28 26.18
CA PHE A 156 -22.84 -14.54 25.15
C PHE A 156 -23.47 -15.92 25.31
N ASN A 157 -24.69 -16.08 24.79
CA ASN A 157 -25.35 -17.39 24.71
C ASN A 157 -24.87 -18.21 23.51
N GLU A 158 -25.20 -19.51 23.48
CA GLU A 158 -24.75 -20.42 22.42
C GLU A 158 -25.23 -20.00 21.02
N VAL A 159 -26.39 -19.35 20.90
CA VAL A 159 -26.88 -18.85 19.60
C VAL A 159 -26.03 -17.70 19.08
N GLN A 160 -25.65 -16.77 19.95
CA GLN A 160 -24.75 -15.66 19.60
C GLN A 160 -23.34 -16.14 19.27
N ILE A 161 -22.84 -17.12 20.04
CA ILE A 161 -21.55 -17.76 19.77
C ILE A 161 -21.55 -18.46 18.41
N GLY A 162 -22.63 -19.19 18.09
CA GLY A 162 -22.83 -19.82 16.78
C GLY A 162 -22.71 -18.80 15.64
N LYS A 163 -23.39 -17.65 15.75
CA LYS A 163 -23.31 -16.58 14.74
C LYS A 163 -21.89 -16.04 14.54
N ILE A 164 -21.09 -15.95 15.60
CA ILE A 164 -19.68 -15.51 15.50
C ILE A 164 -18.87 -16.55 14.73
N ILE A 165 -19.02 -17.84 15.07
CA ILE A 165 -18.33 -18.94 14.40
C ILE A 165 -18.72 -18.98 12.92
N ASP A 166 -20.02 -18.92 12.62
CA ASP A 166 -20.55 -18.92 11.25
C ASP A 166 -19.99 -17.76 10.42
N PHE A 167 -19.86 -16.57 11.02
CA PHE A 167 -19.23 -15.43 10.37
C PHE A 167 -17.78 -15.72 9.96
N PHE A 168 -16.94 -16.23 10.88
CA PHE A 168 -15.55 -16.55 10.56
C PHE A 168 -15.42 -17.72 9.56
N ASP A 169 -16.33 -18.69 9.60
CA ASP A 169 -16.39 -19.76 8.60
C ASP A 169 -16.75 -19.23 7.21
N LEU A 170 -17.67 -18.27 7.12
CA LEU A 170 -17.98 -17.59 5.85
C LEU A 170 -16.78 -16.82 5.32
N ILE A 171 -16.05 -16.10 6.19
CA ILE A 171 -14.82 -15.40 5.81
C ILE A 171 -13.77 -16.39 5.30
N ALA A 172 -13.55 -17.50 6.01
CA ALA A 172 -12.57 -18.52 5.62
C ALA A 172 -12.92 -19.24 4.30
N LYS A 173 -14.20 -19.36 3.97
CA LYS A 173 -14.67 -19.87 2.67
C LYS A 173 -14.50 -18.85 1.55
N LYS A 174 -14.70 -17.57 1.84
CA LYS A 174 -14.70 -16.48 0.83
C LYS A 174 -13.30 -16.02 0.45
N TYR A 175 -12.35 -16.03 1.39
CA TYR A 175 -11.02 -15.46 1.20
C TYR A 175 -9.92 -16.52 1.33
N LYS A 176 -8.80 -16.29 0.64
CA LYS A 176 -7.60 -17.12 0.79
C LYS A 176 -7.05 -16.96 2.20
N ILE A 177 -7.05 -18.03 2.99
CA ILE A 177 -6.42 -18.04 4.32
C ILE A 177 -4.90 -18.08 4.16
N ILE A 178 -4.20 -17.10 4.74
CA ILE A 178 -2.75 -17.15 4.93
C ILE A 178 -2.51 -17.65 6.34
N SER A 179 -2.09 -18.91 6.45
CA SER A 179 -1.58 -19.42 7.72
C SER A 179 -0.33 -18.63 8.11
N LYS A 180 -0.18 -18.33 9.41
CA LYS A 180 1.13 -18.11 10.01
C LYS A 180 1.88 -19.45 9.92
N ASN A 181 2.31 -19.86 8.73
CA ASN A 181 3.16 -21.03 8.58
C ASN A 181 4.50 -20.71 9.25
N HIS A 182 4.58 -21.02 10.55
CA HIS A 182 5.85 -21.15 11.26
C HIS A 182 6.73 -22.24 10.64
N SER A 183 6.15 -23.14 9.83
CA SER A 183 6.84 -24.23 9.14
C SER A 183 7.94 -23.81 8.16
N ASN A 184 8.11 -22.52 7.87
CA ASN A 184 9.21 -21.99 7.07
C ASN A 184 9.76 -20.66 7.62
N LEU A 185 9.56 -20.37 8.91
CA LEU A 185 9.94 -19.07 9.46
C LEU A 185 11.46 -18.91 9.52
N ALA A 186 12.21 -19.93 9.95
CA ALA A 186 13.67 -19.91 9.93
C ALA A 186 14.20 -19.83 8.51
N LYS A 187 13.60 -20.60 7.59
CA LYS A 187 13.92 -20.56 6.15
C LYS A 187 13.78 -19.14 5.60
N THR A 188 12.64 -18.51 5.86
CA THR A 188 12.34 -17.15 5.40
C THR A 188 13.29 -16.13 6.01
N LYS A 189 13.62 -16.26 7.31
CA LYS A 189 14.61 -15.40 7.98
C LYS A 189 15.99 -15.51 7.34
N ILE A 190 16.48 -16.72 7.08
CA ILE A 190 17.80 -16.94 6.47
C ILE A 190 17.81 -16.47 5.01
N GLN A 191 16.74 -16.68 4.25
CA GLN A 191 16.62 -16.15 2.88
C GLN A 191 16.53 -14.61 2.87
N ASN A 192 16.03 -14.00 3.95
CA ASN A 192 16.03 -12.55 4.11
C ASN A 192 17.40 -11.96 4.49
N HIS A 193 18.42 -12.78 4.78
CA HIS A 193 19.76 -12.28 5.02
C HIS A 193 20.32 -11.60 3.76
N LEU A 194 21.02 -10.48 3.97
CA LEU A 194 21.63 -9.72 2.89
C LEU A 194 22.55 -10.58 1.99
N ALA A 195 23.30 -11.51 2.59
CA ALA A 195 24.14 -12.44 1.85
C ALA A 195 23.32 -13.28 0.85
N TYR A 196 22.23 -13.91 1.30
CA TYR A 196 21.38 -14.68 0.41
C TYR A 196 20.79 -13.84 -0.72
N LYS A 197 20.22 -12.66 -0.40
CA LYS A 197 19.64 -11.74 -1.39
C LYS A 197 20.65 -11.32 -2.45
N LEU A 198 21.86 -10.94 -2.04
CA LEU A 198 22.92 -10.50 -2.96
C LEU A 198 23.44 -11.66 -3.81
N GLY A 199 23.70 -12.82 -3.22
CA GLY A 199 24.20 -13.96 -3.99
C GLY A 199 23.20 -14.51 -5.00
N GLN A 200 21.91 -14.52 -4.64
CA GLN A 200 20.84 -14.88 -5.58
C GLN A 200 20.80 -13.88 -6.75
N ALA A 201 20.86 -12.58 -6.47
CA ALA A 201 20.88 -11.56 -7.51
C ALA A 201 22.13 -11.65 -8.41
N ILE A 202 23.30 -11.99 -7.85
CA ILE A 202 24.51 -12.22 -8.66
C ILE A 202 24.28 -13.40 -9.63
N ILE A 203 23.74 -14.52 -9.15
CA ILE A 203 23.46 -15.69 -9.99
C ILE A 203 22.48 -15.33 -11.11
N ASP A 204 21.37 -14.67 -10.79
CA ASP A 204 20.33 -14.39 -11.77
C ASP A 204 20.77 -13.37 -12.82
N ASN A 205 21.55 -12.36 -12.43
CA ASN A 205 22.07 -11.37 -13.37
C ASN A 205 23.30 -11.89 -14.15
N SER A 206 23.96 -12.96 -13.71
CA SER A 206 25.14 -13.52 -14.38
C SER A 206 24.84 -14.36 -15.64
N LYS A 207 23.55 -14.53 -15.99
CA LYS A 207 23.08 -15.38 -17.09
C LYS A 207 23.08 -14.69 -18.46
N SER A 208 23.29 -13.37 -18.52
CA SER A 208 23.30 -12.61 -19.77
C SER A 208 24.20 -11.37 -19.70
N ILE A 209 24.69 -10.90 -20.84
CA ILE A 209 25.52 -9.67 -20.95
C ILE A 209 24.77 -8.46 -20.39
N TRP A 210 23.49 -8.29 -20.76
CA TRP A 210 22.64 -7.23 -20.22
C TRP A 210 22.40 -7.35 -18.71
N GLY A 211 22.38 -8.57 -18.18
CA GLY A 211 22.33 -8.83 -16.74
C GLY A 211 23.57 -8.33 -16.02
N TYR A 212 24.77 -8.59 -16.56
CA TYR A 212 26.03 -8.07 -16.00
C TYR A 212 26.07 -6.53 -15.96
N ILE A 213 25.59 -5.86 -17.01
CA ILE A 213 25.54 -4.39 -17.07
C ILE A 213 24.60 -3.83 -15.99
N LYS A 214 23.44 -4.47 -15.75
CA LYS A 214 22.46 -4.03 -14.75
C LYS A 214 22.84 -4.42 -13.31
N MET A 215 23.70 -5.43 -13.15
CA MET A 215 24.03 -6.05 -11.86
C MET A 215 24.46 -5.03 -10.77
N PRO A 216 25.34 -4.05 -11.03
CA PRO A 216 25.74 -3.08 -10.00
C PRO A 216 24.55 -2.31 -9.41
N PHE A 217 23.60 -1.89 -10.25
CA PHE A 217 22.41 -1.15 -9.84
C PHE A 217 21.46 -2.04 -9.03
N VAL A 218 21.28 -3.29 -9.45
CA VAL A 218 20.45 -4.28 -8.73
C VAL A 218 21.02 -4.55 -7.34
N LEU A 219 22.33 -4.77 -7.22
CA LEU A 219 22.98 -5.05 -5.94
C LEU A 219 22.94 -3.83 -5.01
N PHE A 220 23.11 -2.63 -5.56
CA PHE A 220 22.94 -1.38 -4.81
C PHE A 220 21.51 -1.24 -4.27
N TYR A 221 20.50 -1.45 -5.11
CA TYR A 221 19.09 -1.38 -4.73
C TYR A 221 18.74 -2.41 -3.65
N ILE A 222 19.20 -3.66 -3.78
CA ILE A 222 18.98 -4.70 -2.76
C ILE A 222 19.57 -4.29 -1.41
N ARG A 223 20.79 -3.76 -1.40
CA ARG A 223 21.43 -3.28 -0.16
C ARG A 223 20.63 -2.13 0.46
N TYR A 224 20.23 -1.14 -0.35
CA TYR A 224 19.46 0.01 0.12
C TYR A 224 18.11 -0.44 0.72
N LYS A 225 17.37 -1.28 -0.01
CA LYS A 225 16.08 -1.81 0.43
C LYS A 225 16.22 -2.62 1.73
N HIS A 226 17.23 -3.48 1.82
CA HIS A 226 17.49 -4.27 3.03
C HIS A 226 17.80 -3.38 4.24
N GLN A 227 18.57 -2.31 4.08
CA GLN A 227 18.83 -1.36 5.16
C GLN A 227 17.54 -0.68 5.66
N LYS A 228 16.67 -0.28 4.73
CA LYS A 228 15.36 0.29 5.07
C LYS A 228 14.48 -0.71 5.83
N GLU A 229 14.39 -1.95 5.34
CA GLU A 229 13.65 -3.04 5.99
C GLU A 229 14.11 -3.27 7.45
N GLN A 230 15.42 -3.22 7.69
CA GLN A 230 16.00 -3.36 9.04
C GLN A 230 15.64 -2.19 9.96
N LEU A 231 15.63 -0.95 9.45
CA LEU A 231 15.20 0.22 10.22
C LEU A 231 13.71 0.14 10.57
N ASP A 232 12.87 -0.22 9.60
CA ASP A 232 11.43 -0.40 9.80
C ASP A 232 11.13 -1.52 10.81
N TYR A 233 11.92 -2.60 10.80
CA TYR A 233 11.82 -3.66 11.80
C TYR A 233 12.17 -3.16 13.21
N ILE A 234 13.26 -2.40 13.37
CA ILE A 234 13.65 -1.83 14.67
C ILE A 234 12.57 -0.88 15.19
N GLN A 235 11.97 -0.06 14.32
CA GLN A 235 10.88 0.84 14.69
C GLN A 235 9.63 0.07 15.12
N ARG A 236 9.20 -0.95 14.35
CA ARG A 236 8.05 -1.79 14.69
C ARG A 236 8.23 -2.50 16.03
N ARG A 237 9.43 -3.02 16.29
CA ARG A 237 9.78 -3.63 17.58
C ARG A 237 9.66 -2.65 18.76
N LYS A 238 10.01 -1.37 18.56
CA LYS A 238 9.84 -0.33 19.60
C LYS A 238 8.38 0.00 19.86
N ILE A 239 7.55 0.01 18.81
CA ILE A 239 6.13 0.38 18.90
C ILE A 239 5.29 -0.76 19.48
N ASN A 240 5.57 -2.02 19.09
CA ASN A 240 4.84 -3.18 19.58
C ASN A 240 5.80 -4.37 19.83
N PRO A 241 6.35 -4.48 21.06
CA PRO A 241 7.30 -5.54 21.42
C PRO A 241 6.71 -6.96 21.31
N GLU A 242 5.40 -7.12 21.42
CA GLU A 242 4.72 -8.43 21.37
C GLU A 242 4.65 -9.00 19.95
N LEU A 243 4.84 -8.17 18.91
CA LEU A 243 4.86 -8.58 17.50
C LEU A 243 6.25 -8.96 16.99
N VAL A 244 7.25 -9.02 17.87
CA VAL A 244 8.61 -9.44 17.51
C VAL A 244 8.61 -10.92 17.15
N LEU A 245 9.14 -11.23 15.97
CA LEU A 245 9.34 -12.62 15.57
C LEU A 245 10.27 -13.31 16.58
N PRO A 246 10.02 -14.59 16.90
CA PRO A 246 10.89 -15.34 17.81
C PRO A 246 12.34 -15.32 17.32
N PRO A 247 13.35 -15.60 18.16
CA PRO A 247 14.70 -15.94 17.73
C PRO A 247 14.74 -17.00 16.59
N LEU A 248 15.86 -17.12 15.90
CA LEU A 248 15.99 -18.06 14.79
C LEU A 248 15.98 -19.51 15.31
N GLU A 249 16.56 -19.70 16.48
CA GLU A 249 16.72 -20.95 17.23
C GLU A 249 15.38 -21.51 17.71
N ASP A 250 14.42 -20.63 18.01
CA ASP A 250 13.08 -20.98 18.50
C ASP A 250 12.11 -21.33 17.36
N CYS A 251 12.58 -21.35 16.12
CA CYS A 251 11.76 -21.73 14.96
C CYS A 251 11.78 -23.24 14.75
N SER A 252 10.61 -23.85 14.53
CA SER A 252 10.48 -25.30 14.32
C SER A 252 11.29 -25.85 13.15
N ASP A 253 11.59 -25.02 12.14
CA ASP A 253 12.35 -25.37 10.93
C ASP A 253 13.84 -24.98 11.00
N TYR A 254 14.37 -24.65 12.19
CA TYR A 254 15.72 -24.12 12.37
C TYR A 254 16.82 -24.99 11.74
N GLU A 255 16.87 -26.28 12.08
CA GLU A 255 17.87 -27.22 11.59
C GLU A 255 17.87 -27.37 10.07
N GLU A 256 16.69 -27.40 9.46
CA GLU A 256 16.56 -27.45 8.00
C GLU A 256 16.99 -26.13 7.36
N ALA A 257 16.61 -25.01 7.96
CA ALA A 257 16.93 -23.69 7.47
C ALA A 257 18.44 -23.41 7.53
N LEU A 258 19.18 -23.92 8.53
CA LEU A 258 20.63 -23.77 8.62
C LEU A 258 21.36 -24.31 7.38
N LYS A 259 20.81 -25.33 6.71
CA LYS A 259 21.37 -25.88 5.47
C LYS A 259 21.43 -24.83 4.35
N ILE A 260 20.58 -23.79 4.37
CA ILE A 260 20.58 -22.70 3.39
C ILE A 260 21.85 -21.87 3.46
N LYS A 261 22.47 -21.73 4.64
CA LYS A 261 23.77 -21.06 4.76
C LYS A 261 24.88 -21.77 3.99
N ASN A 262 24.70 -23.06 3.70
CA ASN A 262 25.62 -23.83 2.87
C ASN A 262 25.38 -23.69 1.37
N TYR A 263 24.26 -23.10 0.95
CA TYR A 263 23.94 -22.92 -0.47
C TYR A 263 24.96 -22.01 -1.15
N PHE A 264 25.16 -22.27 -2.44
CA PHE A 264 26.06 -21.46 -3.26
C PHE A 264 25.69 -19.98 -3.26
N SER A 265 24.40 -19.67 -3.40
CA SER A 265 23.90 -18.29 -3.35
C SER A 265 24.29 -17.60 -2.04
N TYR A 266 24.07 -18.26 -0.90
CA TYR A 266 24.41 -17.69 0.40
C TYR A 266 25.93 -17.41 0.51
N LYS A 267 26.77 -18.42 0.22
CA LYS A 267 28.25 -18.29 0.27
C LYS A 267 28.79 -17.25 -0.73
N LEU A 268 28.19 -17.17 -1.91
CA LEU A 268 28.55 -16.19 -2.94
C LEU A 268 28.27 -14.76 -2.47
N GLY A 269 27.12 -14.53 -1.85
CA GLY A 269 26.80 -13.23 -1.27
C GLY A 269 27.67 -12.85 -0.08
N GLU A 270 28.05 -13.80 0.78
CA GLU A 270 29.03 -13.55 1.85
C GLU A 270 30.39 -13.12 1.29
N ALA A 271 30.88 -13.83 0.26
CA ALA A 271 32.10 -13.48 -0.42
C ALA A 271 32.01 -12.09 -1.08
N PHE A 272 30.87 -11.74 -1.67
CA PHE A 272 30.63 -10.41 -2.25
C PHE A 272 30.60 -9.29 -1.19
N ILE A 273 29.97 -9.52 -0.04
CA ILE A 273 29.99 -8.58 1.10
C ILE A 273 31.43 -8.38 1.58
N LYS A 274 32.20 -9.46 1.70
CA LYS A 274 33.62 -9.41 2.09
C LYS A 274 34.45 -8.63 1.07
N ALA A 275 34.20 -8.83 -0.22
CA ALA A 275 34.83 -8.10 -1.30
C ALA A 275 34.53 -6.60 -1.21
N SER A 276 33.26 -6.26 -0.97
CA SER A 276 32.79 -4.88 -0.82
C SER A 276 33.43 -4.18 0.39
N LYS A 277 33.65 -4.88 1.50
CA LYS A 277 34.38 -4.32 2.66
C LYS A 277 35.87 -4.08 2.39
N ASN A 278 36.46 -4.81 1.44
CA ASN A 278 37.87 -4.74 1.08
C ASN A 278 38.08 -4.18 -0.34
N TRP A 279 37.14 -3.37 -0.84
CA TRP A 279 37.16 -2.89 -2.22
C TRP A 279 38.46 -2.14 -2.54
N TYR A 280 38.94 -1.32 -1.60
CA TYR A 280 40.20 -0.56 -1.67
C TYR A 280 41.47 -1.43 -1.66
N LYS A 281 41.36 -2.73 -1.32
CA LYS A 281 42.46 -3.71 -1.39
C LYS A 281 42.32 -4.67 -2.57
N GLY A 282 41.58 -4.27 -3.61
CA GLY A 282 41.28 -5.15 -4.76
C GLY A 282 40.30 -6.28 -4.41
N GLY A 283 39.42 -6.08 -3.42
CA GLY A 283 38.47 -7.10 -2.96
C GLY A 283 37.60 -7.68 -4.07
N TYR A 284 37.14 -6.85 -5.02
CA TYR A 284 36.35 -7.31 -6.16
C TYR A 284 37.15 -8.12 -7.19
N ILE A 285 38.43 -7.78 -7.41
CA ILE A 285 39.33 -8.55 -8.28
C ILE A 285 39.51 -9.95 -7.67
N LYS A 286 39.82 -10.02 -6.38
CA LYS A 286 39.91 -11.29 -5.65
C LYS A 286 38.60 -12.07 -5.69
N PHE A 287 37.47 -11.38 -5.57
CA PHE A 287 36.16 -12.01 -5.63
C PHE A 287 35.93 -12.73 -6.97
N ILE A 288 36.11 -12.01 -8.08
CA ILE A 288 35.85 -12.51 -9.44
C ILE A 288 36.82 -13.64 -9.80
N PHE A 289 38.13 -13.45 -9.57
CA PHE A 289 39.14 -14.37 -10.08
C PHE A 289 39.53 -15.50 -9.11
N LYS A 290 39.22 -15.38 -7.81
CA LYS A 290 39.61 -16.38 -6.79
C LYS A 290 38.43 -16.95 -6.02
N ASP A 291 37.56 -16.11 -5.46
CA ASP A 291 36.48 -16.61 -4.61
C ASP A 291 35.36 -17.28 -5.40
N VAL A 292 34.89 -16.70 -6.51
CA VAL A 292 33.86 -17.31 -7.36
C VAL A 292 34.30 -18.67 -7.92
N PRO A 293 35.49 -18.83 -8.54
CA PRO A 293 35.95 -20.13 -9.04
C PRO A 293 36.17 -21.17 -7.94
N ARG A 294 36.59 -20.74 -6.74
CA ARG A 294 36.75 -21.62 -5.59
C ARG A 294 35.41 -22.11 -5.05
N LEU A 295 34.39 -21.24 -5.02
CA LEU A 295 33.05 -21.62 -4.58
C LEU A 295 32.38 -22.57 -5.58
N LYS A 296 32.59 -22.37 -6.89
CA LYS A 296 32.11 -23.29 -7.93
C LYS A 296 32.69 -24.70 -7.77
N ARG A 297 34.01 -24.81 -7.55
CA ARG A 297 34.70 -26.09 -7.30
C ARG A 297 34.27 -26.85 -6.03
N LYS A 298 33.52 -26.22 -5.13
CA LYS A 298 33.00 -26.86 -3.91
C LYS A 298 31.55 -27.36 -4.06
N LEU A 299 30.93 -27.10 -5.21
CA LEU A 299 29.61 -27.61 -5.57
C LEU A 299 29.69 -28.96 -6.29
N ASP A 300 30.78 -29.17 -7.01
CA ASP A 300 31.17 -30.44 -7.64
C ASP A 300 31.79 -31.39 -6.60
#